data_AF-A0A284RP03-F1
#
_entry.id   AF-A0A284RP03-F1
#
_cell.length_a   1.000
_cell.length_b   1.000
_cell.length_c   1.000
_cell.angle_alpha   90.00
_cell.angle_beta   90.00
_cell.angle_gamma   90.00
#
_symmetry.space_group_name_H-M   'P 1'
#
loop_
_entity.id
_entity.type
_entity.pdbx_description
1 polymer ?
#
loop_
_entity_poly.entity_id
_entity_poly.type
_entity_poly.pdbx_seq_one_letter_code
_entity_poly.pdbx_strand_id
1 'polypeptide(L)'
;MDFGQIADDVYALAASEDLIAPLVKEALQVIDEGLDTHGQDRISISFNGGKDCTVLLYLYAGALARRLGPSETMKPIHGIYIAVPSPFPVLERFIDDAAKAYHLDLFHCKPPSEPVETNVTLSEQLEQTPTKPKGGGGMLQALEIYKDRFPEISAILIGTRRADPHGAKLSHRNMTDEGWPSFERINPIINWSYSDVWKFLRQLEVPYCSLYDEGYTSLGSTYNTFPNPALLVPSPPASPQPDEPPTVPTSTPHSRSDSIVSSPSSSSISTPRYRPAFELLEGGLERAGRGSAIQIDVILGTQLDLFINIRDSSLKFVYPFKYFDHHSMAEPFSVGSLYLAGFTQARAPHVGLIIPTSATEGILVHIRVDRAVSPTWTFQTRVQQIAEDMFLSSLLRIAVAGITVGQLKSVAQTVHVPENDEFGECFPWAQAVLQKLHDEGLLQLKSISGLATEFDEFATGSEAYARRDRFPNVAVSQFCA
;
A
#
# COMPACT_ATOMS: atom_id res chain seq x y z
N MET A 1 -25.24 -1.70 21.24
CA MET A 1 -25.86 -2.73 20.39
C MET A 1 -26.77 -3.61 21.25
N ASP A 2 -27.78 -4.25 20.66
CA ASP A 2 -28.54 -5.30 21.35
C ASP A 2 -27.83 -6.65 21.13
N PHE A 3 -27.07 -7.09 22.12
CA PHE A 3 -26.29 -8.33 22.02
C PHE A 3 -27.16 -9.59 21.99
N GLY A 4 -28.37 -9.54 22.56
CA GLY A 4 -29.32 -10.64 22.49
C GLY A 4 -29.79 -10.84 21.05
N GLN A 5 -30.18 -9.74 20.38
CA GLN A 5 -30.55 -9.78 18.96
C GLN A 5 -29.39 -10.27 18.08
N ILE A 6 -28.16 -9.81 18.34
CA ILE A 6 -26.97 -10.30 17.61
C ILE A 6 -26.84 -11.81 17.73
N ALA A 7 -27.00 -12.37 18.94
CA ALA A 7 -26.96 -13.81 19.16
C ALA A 7 -28.08 -14.52 18.37
N ASP A 8 -29.31 -14.04 18.47
CA ASP A 8 -30.43 -14.64 17.75
C ASP A 8 -30.19 -14.64 16.23
N ASP A 9 -29.71 -13.53 15.67
CA ASP A 9 -29.43 -13.38 14.24
C ASP A 9 -28.36 -14.37 13.75
N VAL A 10 -27.20 -14.43 14.43
CA VAL A 10 -26.09 -15.28 13.96
C VAL A 10 -26.41 -16.76 14.12
N TYR A 11 -27.09 -17.15 15.21
CA TYR A 11 -27.45 -18.55 15.43
C TYR A 11 -28.66 -18.98 14.58
N ALA A 12 -29.59 -18.09 14.27
CA ALA A 12 -30.64 -18.34 13.29
C ALA A 12 -30.03 -18.53 11.89
N LEU A 13 -29.08 -17.67 11.48
CA LEU A 13 -28.37 -17.82 10.21
C LEU A 13 -27.60 -19.14 10.15
N ALA A 14 -26.89 -19.52 11.23
CA ALA A 14 -26.17 -20.79 11.32
C ALA A 14 -27.07 -22.04 11.24
N ALA A 15 -28.34 -21.91 11.65
CA ALA A 15 -29.34 -22.98 11.60
C ALA A 15 -30.21 -22.96 10.33
N SER A 16 -30.03 -21.97 9.46
CA SER A 16 -30.81 -21.81 8.24
C SER A 16 -30.34 -22.70 7.09
N GLU A 17 -31.10 -22.72 6.00
CA GLU A 17 -30.70 -23.36 4.73
C GLU A 17 -29.87 -22.45 3.81
N ASP A 18 -29.44 -21.28 4.30
CA ASP A 18 -28.60 -20.38 3.52
C ASP A 18 -27.22 -21.02 3.21
N LEU A 19 -26.70 -20.78 2.01
CA LEU A 19 -25.38 -21.28 1.59
C LEU A 19 -24.22 -20.87 2.51
N ILE A 20 -24.33 -19.76 3.25
CA ILE A 20 -23.32 -19.32 4.21
C ILE A 20 -23.47 -19.99 5.59
N ALA A 21 -24.62 -20.61 5.88
CA ALA A 21 -24.93 -21.19 7.18
C ALA A 21 -23.85 -22.20 7.67
N PRO A 22 -23.28 -23.08 6.83
CA PRO A 22 -22.20 -23.97 7.26
C PRO A 22 -20.94 -23.22 7.70
N LEU A 23 -20.59 -22.12 7.03
CA LEU A 23 -19.43 -21.28 7.38
C LEU A 23 -19.65 -20.50 8.67
N VAL A 24 -20.88 -20.00 8.89
CA VAL A 24 -21.27 -19.35 10.16
C VAL A 24 -21.23 -20.34 11.31
N LYS A 25 -21.76 -21.55 11.10
CA LYS A 25 -21.73 -22.63 12.09
C LYS A 25 -20.29 -23.04 12.45
N GLU A 26 -19.43 -23.22 11.44
CA GLU A 26 -18.01 -23.51 11.64
C GLU A 26 -17.32 -22.41 12.45
N ALA A 27 -17.54 -21.14 12.09
CA ALA A 27 -16.93 -20.02 12.80
C ALA A 27 -17.40 -19.93 14.26
N LEU A 28 -18.69 -20.07 14.52
CA LEU A 28 -19.24 -20.09 15.89
C LEU A 28 -18.67 -21.25 16.71
N GLN A 29 -18.55 -22.45 16.11
CA GLN A 29 -17.95 -23.59 16.79
C GLN A 29 -16.48 -23.31 17.19
N VAL A 30 -15.68 -22.73 16.29
CA VAL A 30 -14.28 -22.38 16.58
C VAL A 30 -14.17 -21.33 17.69
N ILE A 31 -15.09 -20.35 17.70
CA ILE A 31 -15.18 -19.34 18.77
C ILE A 31 -15.54 -20.02 20.10
N ASP A 32 -16.55 -20.89 20.08
CA ASP A 32 -17.01 -21.62 21.26
C ASP A 32 -15.91 -22.52 21.85
N GLU A 33 -15.19 -23.26 21.02
CA GLU A 33 -14.03 -24.06 21.44
C GLU A 33 -12.91 -23.20 22.05
N GLY A 34 -12.69 -22.00 21.50
CA GLY A 34 -11.77 -21.01 22.04
C GLY A 34 -12.19 -20.57 23.44
N LEU A 35 -13.46 -20.16 23.58
CA LEU A 35 -14.07 -19.74 24.85
C LEU A 35 -14.04 -20.86 25.90
N ASP A 36 -14.30 -22.09 25.51
CA ASP A 36 -14.25 -23.25 26.40
C ASP A 36 -12.82 -23.56 26.86
N THR A 37 -11.81 -23.32 26.01
CA THR A 37 -10.41 -23.60 26.33
C THR A 37 -9.79 -22.51 27.21
N HIS A 38 -10.02 -21.23 26.88
CA HIS A 38 -9.33 -20.10 27.51
C HIS A 38 -10.18 -19.33 28.51
N GLY A 39 -11.51 -19.36 28.35
CA GLY A 39 -12.43 -18.45 29.03
C GLY A 39 -12.42 -17.04 28.39
N GLN A 40 -13.52 -16.32 28.53
CA GLN A 40 -13.69 -14.98 27.96
C GLN A 40 -12.59 -14.00 28.40
N ASP A 41 -12.25 -14.00 29.70
CA ASP A 41 -11.31 -13.03 30.29
C ASP A 41 -9.86 -13.21 29.79
N ARG A 42 -9.58 -14.25 28.99
CA ARG A 42 -8.24 -14.57 28.46
C ARG A 42 -8.17 -14.58 26.94
N ILE A 43 -9.26 -14.21 26.27
CA ILE A 43 -9.33 -14.06 24.81
C ILE A 43 -9.43 -12.58 24.47
N SER A 44 -8.57 -12.15 23.56
CA SER A 44 -8.65 -10.83 22.94
C SER A 44 -9.07 -10.96 21.47
N ILE A 45 -9.67 -9.92 20.89
CA ILE A 45 -9.87 -9.81 19.44
C ILE A 45 -8.87 -8.82 18.83
N SER A 46 -8.27 -9.16 17.69
CA SER A 46 -7.51 -8.21 16.86
C SER A 46 -8.46 -7.48 15.94
N PHE A 47 -8.68 -6.19 16.19
CA PHE A 47 -9.70 -5.38 15.51
C PHE A 47 -9.08 -4.13 14.88
N ASN A 48 -9.12 -4.04 13.56
CA ASN A 48 -8.57 -2.93 12.78
C ASN A 48 -9.63 -2.16 11.96
N GLY A 49 -10.92 -2.38 12.26
CA GLY A 49 -12.04 -1.75 11.56
C GLY A 49 -12.30 -2.25 10.13
N GLY A 50 -11.50 -3.19 9.61
CA GLY A 50 -11.74 -3.80 8.31
C GLY A 50 -12.97 -4.73 8.33
N LYS A 51 -13.51 -5.01 7.13
CA LYS A 51 -14.69 -5.88 6.95
C LYS A 51 -14.53 -7.26 7.62
N ASP A 52 -13.36 -7.87 7.54
CA ASP A 52 -13.14 -9.24 7.99
C ASP A 52 -13.15 -9.34 9.53
N CYS A 53 -12.45 -8.42 10.22
CA CYS A 53 -12.50 -8.35 11.68
C CYS A 53 -13.85 -7.85 12.21
N THR A 54 -14.63 -7.12 11.40
CA THR A 54 -15.99 -6.69 11.74
C THR A 54 -16.96 -7.87 11.75
N VAL A 55 -16.88 -8.75 10.74
CA VAL A 55 -17.61 -10.05 10.75
C VAL A 55 -17.25 -10.85 11.99
N LEU A 56 -15.95 -10.98 12.27
CA LEU A 56 -15.45 -11.74 13.41
C LEU A 56 -15.93 -11.16 14.74
N LEU A 57 -15.95 -9.83 14.89
CA LEU A 57 -16.47 -9.15 16.07
C LEU A 57 -17.96 -9.43 16.26
N TYR A 58 -18.76 -9.38 15.18
CA TYR A 58 -20.20 -9.67 15.24
C TYR A 58 -20.48 -11.11 15.70
N LEU A 59 -19.78 -12.08 15.10
CA LEU A 59 -19.88 -13.49 15.48
C LEU A 59 -19.45 -13.70 16.94
N TYR A 60 -18.35 -13.07 17.36
CA TYR A 60 -17.84 -13.21 18.72
C TYR A 60 -18.78 -12.61 19.76
N ALA A 61 -19.33 -11.42 19.48
CA ALA A 61 -20.33 -10.80 20.35
C ALA A 61 -21.59 -11.67 20.48
N GLY A 62 -22.06 -12.28 19.39
CA GLY A 62 -23.20 -13.21 19.44
C GLY A 62 -22.91 -14.47 20.25
N ALA A 63 -21.72 -15.06 20.10
CA ALA A 63 -21.31 -16.24 20.88
C ALA A 63 -21.20 -15.94 22.38
N LEU A 64 -20.61 -14.81 22.75
CA LEU A 64 -20.54 -14.34 24.13
C LEU A 64 -21.93 -14.07 24.71
N ALA A 65 -22.79 -13.39 23.96
CA ALA A 65 -24.15 -13.05 24.39
C ALA A 65 -25.03 -14.30 24.60
N ARG A 66 -24.89 -15.31 23.74
CA ARG A 66 -25.58 -16.60 23.90
C ARG A 66 -25.19 -17.32 25.20
N ARG A 67 -23.99 -17.06 25.71
CA ARG A 67 -23.46 -17.68 26.94
C ARG A 67 -23.85 -16.91 28.21
N LEU A 68 -24.44 -15.72 28.09
CA LEU A 68 -24.87 -14.94 29.25
C LEU A 68 -26.06 -15.61 29.96
N GLY A 69 -26.00 -15.65 31.29
CA GLY A 69 -27.16 -15.99 32.11
C GLY A 69 -28.27 -14.94 32.03
N PRO A 70 -29.52 -15.25 32.45
CA PRO A 70 -30.68 -14.36 32.32
C PRO A 70 -30.56 -12.98 33.01
N SER A 71 -29.58 -12.80 33.89
CA SER A 71 -29.35 -11.54 34.62
C SER A 71 -27.91 -11.04 34.48
N GLU A 72 -27.11 -11.69 33.62
CA GLU A 72 -25.74 -11.28 33.37
C GLU A 72 -25.71 -10.22 32.27
N THR A 73 -24.89 -9.20 32.48
CA THR A 73 -24.60 -8.20 31.47
C THR A 73 -23.31 -8.56 30.75
N MET A 74 -23.24 -8.22 29.46
CA MET A 74 -22.03 -8.39 28.66
C MET A 74 -20.83 -7.68 29.31
N LYS A 75 -19.80 -8.44 29.68
CA LYS A 75 -18.51 -7.87 30.10
C LYS A 75 -17.85 -7.15 28.91
N PRO A 76 -16.95 -6.19 29.16
CA PRO A 76 -16.12 -5.62 28.11
C PRO A 76 -15.39 -6.73 27.32
N ILE A 77 -15.27 -6.53 26.01
CA ILE A 77 -14.55 -7.45 25.13
C ILE A 77 -13.12 -6.94 24.98
N HIS A 78 -12.13 -7.73 25.42
CA HIS A 78 -10.72 -7.35 25.24
C HIS A 78 -10.37 -7.26 23.76
N GLY A 79 -9.79 -6.15 23.35
CA GLY A 79 -9.39 -5.91 21.97
C GLY A 79 -7.98 -5.36 21.88
N ILE A 80 -7.30 -5.66 20.77
CA ILE A 80 -6.07 -4.98 20.38
C ILE A 80 -6.27 -4.36 18.99
N TYR A 81 -5.91 -3.09 18.88
CA TYR A 81 -5.78 -2.39 17.60
C TYR A 81 -4.32 -1.97 17.41
N ILE A 82 -3.66 -2.54 16.39
CA ILE A 82 -2.32 -2.12 15.95
C ILE A 82 -2.50 -1.22 14.73
N ALA A 83 -2.26 0.08 14.90
CA ALA A 83 -2.46 1.06 13.85
C ALA A 83 -1.43 0.87 12.72
N VAL A 84 -1.91 0.91 11.47
CA VAL A 84 -1.02 1.04 10.31
C VAL A 84 -0.46 2.47 10.24
N PRO A 85 0.68 2.69 9.57
CA PRO A 85 1.14 4.05 9.31
C PRO A 85 0.09 4.83 8.51
N SER A 86 -0.21 6.07 8.90
CA SER A 86 -1.18 6.95 8.22
C SER A 86 -2.54 6.26 7.94
N PRO A 87 -3.32 5.93 8.99
CA PRO A 87 -4.63 5.32 8.82
C PRO A 87 -5.65 6.33 8.23
N PHE A 88 -6.70 5.82 7.59
CA PHE A 88 -7.79 6.68 7.11
C PHE A 88 -8.55 7.27 8.30
N PRO A 89 -8.79 8.60 8.38
CA PRO A 89 -9.58 9.18 9.46
C PRO A 89 -11.01 8.61 9.55
N VAL A 90 -11.60 8.22 8.41
CA VAL A 90 -12.92 7.56 8.37
C VAL A 90 -12.87 6.18 9.01
N LEU A 91 -11.79 5.43 8.80
CA LEU A 91 -11.58 4.12 9.41
C LEU A 91 -11.35 4.24 10.92
N GLU A 92 -10.56 5.22 11.38
CA GLU A 92 -10.35 5.47 12.82
C GLU A 92 -11.67 5.79 13.53
N ARG A 93 -12.51 6.65 12.94
CA ARG A 93 -13.84 6.94 13.50
C ARG A 93 -14.72 5.70 13.57
N PHE A 94 -14.70 4.85 12.54
CA PHE A 94 -15.42 3.58 12.55
C PHE A 94 -14.92 2.66 13.67
N ILE A 95 -13.61 2.60 13.90
CA ILE A 95 -13.03 1.81 15.00
C ILE A 95 -13.52 2.33 16.35
N ASP A 96 -13.50 3.65 16.57
CA ASP A 96 -13.97 4.27 17.83
C ASP A 96 -15.47 4.02 18.07
N ASP A 97 -16.29 4.12 17.02
CA ASP A 97 -17.73 3.91 17.10
C ASP A 97 -18.06 2.44 17.34
N ALA A 98 -17.36 1.51 16.67
CA ALA A 98 -17.47 0.08 16.92
C ALA A 98 -17.02 -0.27 18.34
N ALA A 99 -15.92 0.30 18.84
CA ALA A 99 -15.44 0.06 20.20
C ALA A 99 -16.51 0.43 21.25
N LYS A 100 -17.18 1.58 21.08
CA LYS A 100 -18.30 1.97 21.95
C LYS A 100 -19.51 1.05 21.78
N ALA A 101 -19.89 0.75 20.53
CA ALA A 101 -21.10 0.00 20.22
C ALA A 101 -21.05 -1.46 20.71
N TYR A 102 -19.87 -2.08 20.66
CA TYR A 102 -19.60 -3.46 21.08
C TYR A 102 -18.98 -3.58 22.48
N HIS A 103 -18.81 -2.46 23.20
CA HIS A 103 -18.17 -2.43 24.52
C HIS A 103 -16.76 -3.06 24.50
N LEU A 104 -15.95 -2.70 23.51
CA LEU A 104 -14.56 -3.14 23.40
C LEU A 104 -13.69 -2.39 24.42
N ASP A 105 -12.95 -3.13 25.23
CA ASP A 105 -11.77 -2.63 25.94
C ASP A 105 -10.59 -2.70 24.97
N LEU A 106 -10.54 -1.73 24.05
CA LEU A 106 -9.62 -1.73 22.92
C LEU A 106 -8.28 -1.09 23.29
N PHE A 107 -7.22 -1.89 23.33
CA PHE A 107 -5.85 -1.40 23.51
C PHE A 107 -5.28 -0.91 22.18
N HIS A 108 -4.90 0.37 22.13
CA HIS A 108 -4.31 0.99 20.94
C HIS A 108 -2.77 0.89 20.99
N CYS A 109 -2.20 0.10 20.08
CA CYS A 109 -0.78 0.11 19.76
C CYS A 109 -0.54 1.02 18.56
N LYS A 110 0.04 2.20 18.81
CA LYS A 110 0.63 3.00 17.73
C LYS A 110 2.10 2.59 17.61
N PRO A 111 2.60 2.17 16.44
CA PRO A 111 4.04 2.01 16.28
C PRO A 111 4.70 3.35 16.64
N PRO A 112 5.88 3.34 17.28
CA PRO A 112 6.56 4.58 17.62
C PRO A 112 6.81 5.35 16.32
N SER A 113 6.11 6.47 16.15
CA SER A 113 6.63 7.57 15.34
C SER A 113 7.88 8.02 16.07
N GLU A 114 9.07 7.89 15.49
CA GLU A 114 10.24 8.50 16.10
C GLU A 114 9.96 9.99 16.33
N PRO A 115 10.02 10.49 17.58
CA PRO A 115 9.98 11.91 17.82
C PRO A 115 11.32 12.48 17.35
N VAL A 116 11.27 13.42 16.41
CA VAL A 116 12.39 14.35 16.17
C VAL A 116 12.54 15.20 17.42
N GLU A 117 13.36 14.74 18.37
CA GLU A 117 13.83 15.58 19.47
C GLU A 117 15.32 15.85 19.31
N THR A 118 15.60 17.08 18.90
CA THR A 118 16.84 17.78 19.24
C THR A 118 17.04 17.75 20.75
N ASN A 119 18.06 17.05 21.24
CA ASN A 119 19.10 17.62 22.14
C ASN A 119 20.11 16.56 22.62
N VAL A 120 21.37 16.98 22.63
CA VAL A 120 22.57 16.33 23.16
C VAL A 120 22.42 15.98 24.64
N THR A 121 22.86 14.78 25.09
CA THR A 121 23.87 14.56 26.17
C THR A 121 24.24 13.07 26.27
N LEU A 122 25.54 12.79 26.39
CA LEU A 122 26.17 11.48 26.63
C LEU A 122 25.88 10.95 28.04
N SER A 123 25.58 9.65 28.17
CA SER A 123 26.09 8.82 29.27
C SER A 123 25.93 7.32 28.98
N GLU A 124 26.95 6.58 29.39
CA GLU A 124 27.29 5.19 29.08
C GLU A 124 26.40 4.11 29.74
N GLN A 125 26.56 2.88 29.22
CA GLN A 125 26.31 1.55 29.81
C GLN A 125 24.87 1.00 29.79
N LEU A 126 24.63 0.02 28.90
CA LEU A 126 24.68 -1.41 29.25
C LEU A 126 24.69 -2.26 27.96
N GLU A 127 25.68 -3.13 27.87
CA GLU A 127 25.82 -4.16 26.83
C GLU A 127 24.68 -5.17 26.93
N GLN A 128 23.79 -5.21 25.93
CA GLN A 128 23.06 -6.42 25.58
C GLN A 128 23.01 -6.53 24.05
N THR A 129 23.57 -7.62 23.55
CA THR A 129 23.62 -7.99 22.14
C THR A 129 22.21 -8.04 21.52
N PRO A 130 21.90 -7.26 20.46
CA PRO A 130 20.64 -7.42 19.74
C PRO A 130 20.81 -8.48 18.65
N THR A 131 20.13 -9.60 18.83
CA THR A 131 19.81 -10.51 17.72
C THR A 131 18.93 -9.76 16.71
N LYS A 132 19.33 -9.80 15.43
CA LYS A 132 18.68 -9.11 14.30
C LYS A 132 17.18 -9.46 14.18
N PRO A 133 16.24 -8.51 14.10
CA PRO A 133 14.85 -8.82 13.77
C PRO A 133 14.61 -8.79 12.25
N LYS A 134 13.87 -9.79 11.79
CA LYS A 134 13.30 -9.91 10.43
C LYS A 134 12.08 -8.98 10.30
N GLY A 135 11.73 -8.55 9.07
CA GLY A 135 10.56 -7.71 8.78
C GLY A 135 9.29 -8.19 9.50
N GLY A 136 8.79 -7.36 10.41
CA GLY A 136 7.84 -7.73 11.46
C GLY A 136 8.02 -6.90 12.74
N GLY A 137 9.12 -6.14 12.87
CA GLY A 137 9.48 -5.39 14.08
C GLY A 137 8.34 -4.60 14.74
N GLY A 138 7.55 -3.84 13.96
CA GLY A 138 6.44 -3.06 14.54
C GLY A 138 5.29 -3.89 15.09
N MET A 139 4.90 -4.98 14.42
CA MET A 139 3.82 -5.86 14.89
C MET A 139 4.29 -6.76 16.04
N LEU A 140 5.53 -7.26 15.95
CA LEU A 140 6.16 -8.04 17.00
C LEU A 140 6.26 -7.21 18.29
N GLN A 141 6.83 -6.01 18.20
CA GLN A 141 6.96 -5.09 19.33
C GLN A 141 5.58 -4.70 19.91
N ALA A 142 4.59 -4.43 19.06
CA ALA A 142 3.24 -4.13 19.53
C ALA A 142 2.62 -5.29 20.32
N LEU A 143 2.86 -6.54 19.90
CA LEU A 143 2.40 -7.72 20.60
C LEU A 143 3.22 -8.02 21.87
N GLU A 144 4.51 -7.67 21.91
CA GLU A 144 5.34 -7.76 23.11
C GLU A 144 4.80 -6.80 24.19
N ILE A 145 4.59 -5.52 23.83
CA ILE A 145 3.99 -4.52 24.71
C ILE A 145 2.61 -4.99 25.20
N TYR A 146 1.81 -5.58 24.31
CA TYR A 146 0.49 -6.10 24.67
C TYR A 146 0.60 -7.26 25.67
N LYS A 147 1.51 -8.22 25.43
CA LYS A 147 1.69 -9.38 26.30
C LYS A 147 2.21 -8.99 27.69
N ASP A 148 3.11 -8.01 27.75
CA ASP A 148 3.64 -7.49 29.02
C ASP A 148 2.55 -6.80 29.84
N ARG A 149 1.64 -6.07 29.17
CA ARG A 149 0.55 -5.35 29.83
C ARG A 149 -0.61 -6.25 30.24
N PHE A 150 -0.90 -7.28 29.45
CA PHE A 150 -2.02 -8.21 29.64
C PHE A 150 -1.52 -9.66 29.64
N PRO A 151 -0.72 -10.07 30.64
CA PRO A 151 -0.08 -11.38 30.68
C PRO A 151 -1.09 -12.54 30.70
N GLU A 152 -2.30 -12.32 31.22
CA GLU A 152 -3.40 -13.27 31.31
C GLU A 152 -3.99 -13.67 29.95
N ILE A 153 -3.89 -12.80 28.94
CA ILE A 153 -4.40 -13.06 27.59
C ILE A 153 -3.59 -14.19 26.96
N SER A 154 -4.24 -15.32 26.71
CA SER A 154 -3.61 -16.52 26.14
C SER A 154 -4.02 -16.80 24.70
N ALA A 155 -5.08 -16.17 24.19
CA ALA A 155 -5.49 -16.31 22.80
C ALA A 155 -5.95 -15.00 22.17
N ILE A 156 -5.77 -14.88 20.87
CA ILE A 156 -6.19 -13.75 20.05
C ILE A 156 -7.03 -14.26 18.88
N LEU A 157 -8.26 -13.77 18.76
CA LEU A 157 -9.13 -13.94 17.60
C LEU A 157 -8.65 -13.04 16.46
N ILE A 158 -8.43 -13.62 15.27
CA ILE A 158 -7.88 -12.94 14.09
C ILE A 158 -8.77 -13.18 12.86
N GLY A 159 -9.11 -12.09 12.16
CA GLY A 159 -9.95 -12.10 10.96
C GLY A 159 -9.23 -12.50 9.67
N THR A 160 -8.15 -13.28 9.73
CA THR A 160 -7.39 -13.72 8.55
C THR A 160 -8.12 -14.85 7.83
N ARG A 161 -8.20 -14.79 6.50
CA ARG A 161 -8.73 -15.83 5.60
C ARG A 161 -7.60 -16.53 4.83
N ARG A 162 -7.86 -17.72 4.29
CA ARG A 162 -6.87 -18.48 3.51
C ARG A 162 -6.32 -17.72 2.30
N ALA A 163 -7.16 -16.88 1.69
CA ALA A 163 -6.81 -16.07 0.52
C ALA A 163 -5.96 -14.83 0.88
N ASP A 164 -5.82 -14.49 2.16
CA ASP A 164 -5.02 -13.36 2.59
C ASP A 164 -3.51 -13.67 2.54
N PRO A 165 -2.64 -12.65 2.45
CA PRO A 165 -1.20 -12.83 2.59
C PRO A 165 -0.87 -13.62 3.86
N HIS A 166 -0.04 -14.66 3.73
CA HIS A 166 0.35 -15.58 4.83
C HIS A 166 -0.76 -16.49 5.38
N GLY A 167 -2.01 -16.40 4.88
CA GLY A 167 -3.15 -17.18 5.38
C GLY A 167 -3.21 -18.63 4.88
N ALA A 168 -2.59 -18.96 3.74
CA ALA A 168 -2.76 -20.24 3.06
C ALA A 168 -2.42 -21.48 3.92
N LYS A 169 -1.46 -21.36 4.85
CA LYS A 169 -1.00 -22.46 5.71
C LYS A 169 -1.65 -22.47 7.11
N LEU A 170 -2.53 -21.51 7.40
CA LEU A 170 -3.16 -21.41 8.71
C LEU A 170 -4.32 -22.40 8.84
N SER A 171 -4.62 -22.76 10.09
CA SER A 171 -5.80 -23.51 10.51
C SER A 171 -6.67 -22.64 11.43
N HIS A 172 -7.78 -23.20 11.91
CA HIS A 172 -8.65 -22.50 12.85
C HIS A 172 -7.94 -22.12 14.14
N ARG A 173 -6.93 -22.89 14.55
CA ARG A 173 -6.13 -22.66 15.75
C ARG A 173 -4.66 -22.89 15.46
N ASN A 174 -3.79 -21.95 15.84
CA ASN A 174 -2.35 -22.05 15.69
C ASN A 174 -1.65 -21.24 16.78
N MET A 175 -0.61 -21.78 17.42
CA MET A 175 0.27 -20.93 18.22
C MET A 175 0.96 -19.88 17.34
N THR A 176 1.35 -18.75 17.95
CA THR A 176 2.32 -17.83 17.35
C THR A 176 3.63 -18.55 17.02
N ASP A 177 4.38 -18.01 16.06
CA ASP A 177 5.62 -18.62 15.61
C ASP A 177 6.73 -18.43 16.67
N GLU A 178 7.77 -19.25 16.64
CA GLU A 178 8.89 -19.14 17.59
C GLU A 178 9.52 -17.74 17.54
N GLY A 179 9.78 -17.17 18.72
CA GLY A 179 10.31 -15.80 18.88
C GLY A 179 9.23 -14.71 18.91
N TRP A 180 7.94 -15.04 18.72
CA TRP A 180 6.84 -14.13 18.99
C TRP A 180 6.28 -14.34 20.41
N PRO A 181 5.66 -13.31 21.01
CA PRO A 181 4.88 -13.47 22.23
C PRO A 181 3.90 -14.64 22.11
N SER A 182 3.82 -15.46 23.17
CA SER A 182 3.03 -16.69 23.15
C SER A 182 1.54 -16.38 23.25
N PHE A 183 0.85 -16.56 22.13
CA PHE A 183 -0.61 -16.51 22.00
C PHE A 183 -1.07 -17.66 21.13
N GLU A 184 -2.24 -18.21 21.41
CA GLU A 184 -2.97 -18.98 20.41
C GLU A 184 -3.73 -18.04 19.47
N ARG A 185 -3.46 -18.14 18.18
CA ARG A 185 -4.23 -17.50 17.12
C ARG A 185 -5.46 -18.34 16.83
N ILE A 186 -6.63 -17.74 16.99
CA ILE A 186 -7.91 -18.35 16.66
C ILE A 186 -8.44 -17.65 15.41
N ASN A 187 -8.65 -18.38 14.32
CA ASN A 187 -9.07 -17.87 13.01
C ASN A 187 -10.45 -18.47 12.62
N PRO A 188 -11.58 -18.01 13.19
CA PRO A 188 -12.89 -18.61 12.95
C PRO A 188 -13.37 -18.52 11.51
N ILE A 189 -13.00 -17.44 10.81
CA ILE A 189 -13.42 -17.18 9.43
C ILE A 189 -12.37 -17.61 8.39
N ILE A 190 -11.41 -18.46 8.77
CA ILE A 190 -10.26 -18.79 7.90
C ILE A 190 -10.68 -19.33 6.52
N ASN A 191 -11.79 -20.08 6.44
CA ASN A 191 -12.29 -20.68 5.20
C ASN A 191 -13.24 -19.77 4.40
N TRP A 192 -13.53 -18.56 4.88
CA TRP A 192 -14.48 -17.67 4.22
C TRP A 192 -13.87 -17.02 2.97
N SER A 193 -14.66 -16.88 1.92
CA SER A 193 -14.31 -16.12 0.73
C SER A 193 -14.66 -14.63 0.87
N TYR A 194 -14.26 -13.82 -0.12
CA TYR A 194 -14.66 -12.41 -0.19
C TYR A 194 -16.18 -12.22 -0.27
N SER A 195 -16.86 -13.05 -1.07
CA SER A 195 -18.31 -12.99 -1.21
C SER A 195 -19.04 -13.40 0.07
N ASP A 196 -18.50 -14.34 0.84
CA ASP A 196 -19.11 -14.77 2.10
C ASP A 196 -19.10 -13.65 3.14
N VAL A 197 -17.96 -12.93 3.25
CA VAL A 197 -17.83 -11.75 4.13
C VAL A 197 -18.91 -10.72 3.82
N TRP A 198 -19.08 -10.34 2.55
CA TRP A 198 -20.09 -9.35 2.17
C TRP A 198 -21.51 -9.88 2.30
N LYS A 199 -21.75 -11.14 1.94
CA LYS A 199 -23.06 -11.76 2.11
C LYS A 199 -23.50 -11.69 3.58
N PHE A 200 -22.61 -12.06 4.51
CA PHE A 200 -22.89 -11.97 5.94
C PHE A 200 -23.17 -10.53 6.40
N LEU A 201 -22.26 -9.59 6.12
CA LEU A 201 -22.39 -8.19 6.55
C LEU A 201 -23.69 -7.56 6.01
N ARG A 202 -24.05 -7.85 4.76
CA ARG A 202 -25.24 -7.27 4.13
C ARG A 202 -26.53 -7.95 4.58
N GLN A 203 -26.52 -9.27 4.77
CA GLN A 203 -27.70 -10.03 5.17
C GLN A 203 -28.12 -9.75 6.62
N LEU A 204 -27.16 -9.53 7.52
CA LEU A 204 -27.41 -9.18 8.91
C LEU A 204 -27.34 -7.66 9.18
N GLU A 205 -27.26 -6.85 8.13
CA GLU A 205 -27.19 -5.38 8.21
C GLU A 205 -26.12 -4.86 9.19
N VAL A 206 -24.99 -5.57 9.27
CA VAL A 206 -23.89 -5.23 10.18
C VAL A 206 -23.24 -3.92 9.72
N PRO A 207 -23.09 -2.90 10.58
CA PRO A 207 -22.39 -1.68 10.22
C PRO A 207 -20.93 -1.95 9.85
N TYR A 208 -20.47 -1.36 8.74
CA TYR A 208 -19.08 -1.44 8.27
C TYR A 208 -18.57 -0.06 7.86
N CYS A 209 -17.25 0.08 7.73
CA CYS A 209 -16.60 1.34 7.34
C CYS A 209 -17.08 1.83 5.96
N SER A 210 -17.53 3.09 5.87
CA SER A 210 -18.14 3.65 4.65
C SER A 210 -17.20 3.74 3.44
N LEU A 211 -15.87 3.63 3.63
CA LEU A 211 -14.92 3.54 2.51
C LEU A 211 -15.25 2.36 1.58
N TYR A 212 -15.86 1.29 2.11
CA TYR A 212 -16.31 0.18 1.27
C TYR A 212 -17.44 0.58 0.31
N ASP A 213 -18.29 1.56 0.65
CA ASP A 213 -19.30 2.09 -0.27
C ASP A 213 -18.68 2.94 -1.39
N GLU A 214 -17.50 3.49 -1.14
CA GLU A 214 -16.71 4.30 -2.07
C GLU A 214 -15.83 3.46 -3.01
N GLY A 215 -15.99 2.13 -2.99
CA GLY A 215 -15.31 1.20 -3.89
C GLY A 215 -13.95 0.70 -3.41
N TYR A 216 -13.53 1.03 -2.18
CA TYR A 216 -12.38 0.38 -1.56
C TYR A 216 -12.72 -1.07 -1.22
N THR A 217 -11.89 -2.04 -1.57
CA THR A 217 -12.16 -3.48 -1.29
C THR A 217 -11.22 -4.08 -0.25
N SER A 218 -10.16 -3.34 0.10
CA SER A 218 -9.18 -3.67 1.13
C SER A 218 -8.73 -2.36 1.79
N LEU A 219 -8.69 -2.26 3.13
CA LEU A 219 -8.28 -1.04 3.88
C LEU A 219 -6.95 -1.16 4.66
N GLY A 220 -6.08 -0.17 4.49
CA GLY A 220 -4.65 -0.18 4.80
C GLY A 220 -4.22 1.27 5.02
N SER A 221 -2.99 1.64 4.69
CA SER A 221 -2.54 3.02 4.85
C SER A 221 -3.11 3.94 3.76
N THR A 222 -3.33 5.22 4.07
CA THR A 222 -3.88 6.19 3.10
C THR A 222 -3.03 6.33 1.84
N TYR A 223 -1.73 6.07 1.92
CA TYR A 223 -0.79 6.22 0.80
C TYR A 223 -0.68 4.98 -0.09
N ASN A 224 -1.23 3.82 0.31
CA ASN A 224 -1.11 2.56 -0.45
C ASN A 224 -2.47 1.88 -0.72
N THR A 225 -3.54 2.64 -0.58
CA THR A 225 -4.92 2.15 -0.61
C THR A 225 -5.77 3.08 -1.47
N PHE A 226 -6.33 2.52 -2.53
CA PHE A 226 -7.14 3.21 -3.54
C PHE A 226 -8.45 2.44 -3.79
N PRO A 227 -9.50 3.08 -4.32
CA PRO A 227 -10.69 2.38 -4.79
C PRO A 227 -10.32 1.31 -5.82
N ASN A 228 -11.04 0.19 -5.80
CA ASN A 228 -10.73 -0.93 -6.67
C ASN A 228 -11.05 -0.58 -8.13
N PRO A 229 -10.09 -0.67 -9.06
CA PRO A 229 -10.31 -0.32 -10.45
C PRO A 229 -11.39 -1.18 -11.13
N ALA A 230 -11.60 -2.42 -10.67
CA ALA A 230 -12.66 -3.29 -11.18
C ALA A 230 -14.09 -2.81 -10.83
N LEU A 231 -14.21 -1.82 -9.94
CA LEU A 231 -15.48 -1.21 -9.53
C LEU A 231 -15.74 0.14 -10.19
N LEU A 232 -14.86 0.63 -11.06
CA LEU A 232 -15.05 1.91 -11.74
C LEU A 232 -16.31 1.90 -12.63
N VAL A 233 -17.16 2.92 -12.48
CA VAL A 233 -18.36 3.10 -13.31
C VAL A 233 -17.96 3.81 -14.62
N PRO A 234 -18.26 3.24 -15.80
CA PRO A 234 -18.01 3.89 -17.07
C PRO A 234 -18.77 5.22 -17.19
N SER A 235 -18.12 6.25 -17.74
CA SER A 235 -18.81 7.51 -18.05
C SER A 235 -19.79 7.30 -19.21
N PRO A 236 -21.00 7.91 -19.19
CA PRO A 236 -21.91 7.84 -20.32
C PRO A 236 -21.26 8.49 -21.56
N PRO A 237 -21.47 7.94 -22.77
CA PRO A 237 -20.94 8.54 -23.99
C PRO A 237 -21.53 9.94 -24.18
N ALA A 238 -20.65 10.91 -24.50
CA ALA A 238 -21.06 12.27 -24.82
C ALA A 238 -22.08 12.28 -25.97
N SER A 239 -23.21 12.96 -25.78
CA SER A 239 -24.20 13.14 -26.83
C SER A 239 -23.56 13.84 -28.03
N PRO A 240 -23.82 13.42 -29.29
CA PRO A 240 -23.27 14.11 -30.45
C PRO A 240 -23.78 15.56 -30.47
N GLN A 241 -22.86 16.52 -30.44
CA GLN A 241 -23.20 17.93 -30.64
C GLN A 241 -23.64 18.16 -32.09
N PRO A 242 -24.70 18.94 -32.34
CA PRO A 242 -25.12 19.25 -33.69
C PRO A 242 -24.10 20.16 -34.39
N ASP A 243 -23.74 19.84 -35.62
CA ASP A 243 -22.79 20.57 -36.47
C ASP A 243 -23.14 22.07 -36.55
N GLU A 244 -22.15 22.93 -36.33
CA GLU A 244 -22.26 24.38 -36.46
C GLU A 244 -22.26 24.78 -37.95
N PRO A 245 -23.20 25.62 -38.42
CA PRO A 245 -23.22 26.06 -39.82
C PRO A 245 -22.20 27.19 -40.09
N PRO A 246 -21.74 27.36 -41.35
CA PRO A 246 -20.59 28.19 -41.68
C PRO A 246 -20.88 29.70 -41.53
N THR A 247 -19.94 30.40 -40.89
CA THR A 247 -19.90 31.86 -40.69
C THR A 247 -19.79 32.66 -41.98
N VAL A 248 -20.64 33.68 -42.14
CA VAL A 248 -20.51 34.78 -43.11
C VAL A 248 -20.24 36.08 -42.33
N PRO A 249 -19.29 36.95 -42.73
CA PRO A 249 -19.01 38.19 -42.00
C PRO A 249 -19.64 39.40 -42.69
N THR A 250 -20.48 40.20 -42.02
CA THR A 250 -20.48 41.66 -42.25
C THR A 250 -21.15 42.47 -41.12
N SER A 251 -20.56 43.64 -40.91
CA SER A 251 -20.74 44.76 -39.97
C SER A 251 -22.13 45.41 -39.80
N THR A 252 -22.48 45.87 -38.58
CA THR A 252 -22.49 47.30 -38.12
C THR A 252 -23.16 47.45 -36.73
N PRO A 253 -22.93 48.56 -35.98
CA PRO A 253 -23.17 48.63 -34.53
C PRO A 253 -24.36 49.51 -34.13
N HIS A 254 -25.23 49.09 -33.20
CA HIS A 254 -26.09 50.00 -32.42
C HIS A 254 -26.49 49.46 -31.03
N SER A 255 -26.05 50.20 -30.01
CA SER A 255 -26.66 50.57 -28.71
C SER A 255 -27.61 49.63 -27.90
N ARG A 256 -27.12 49.31 -26.69
CA ARG A 256 -27.73 49.36 -25.32
C ARG A 256 -29.09 48.68 -25.04
N SER A 257 -29.07 47.68 -24.15
CA SER A 257 -29.67 47.74 -22.80
C SER A 257 -29.45 46.43 -21.99
N ASP A 258 -29.01 46.60 -20.74
CA ASP A 258 -29.20 45.80 -19.52
C ASP A 258 -29.29 44.26 -19.59
N SER A 259 -28.32 43.58 -18.95
CA SER A 259 -28.54 42.55 -17.92
C SER A 259 -27.19 42.03 -17.43
N ILE A 260 -26.95 42.12 -16.12
CA ILE A 260 -25.75 41.62 -15.46
C ILE A 260 -25.67 40.10 -15.63
N VAL A 261 -24.55 39.67 -16.19
CA VAL A 261 -24.17 38.30 -16.52
C VAL A 261 -24.13 37.44 -15.25
N SER A 262 -25.06 36.49 -15.16
CA SER A 262 -24.86 35.24 -14.43
C SER A 262 -23.81 34.42 -15.17
N SER A 263 -22.68 34.20 -14.50
CA SER A 263 -21.55 33.40 -14.99
C SER A 263 -22.00 31.97 -15.32
N PRO A 264 -21.66 31.40 -16.48
CA PRO A 264 -21.92 29.99 -16.74
C PRO A 264 -20.89 29.13 -16.00
N SER A 265 -21.40 28.31 -15.10
CA SER A 265 -20.93 26.98 -14.69
C SER A 265 -19.43 26.71 -14.78
N SER A 266 -18.80 26.68 -13.61
CA SER A 266 -17.60 25.87 -13.36
C SER A 266 -17.83 24.46 -13.91
N SER A 267 -17.01 24.03 -14.88
CA SER A 267 -16.91 22.64 -15.29
C SER A 267 -16.46 21.82 -14.08
N SER A 268 -17.42 21.20 -13.39
CA SER A 268 -17.13 20.23 -12.35
C SER A 268 -16.35 19.07 -12.98
N ILE A 269 -15.08 18.93 -12.62
CA ILE A 269 -14.34 17.69 -12.87
C ILE A 269 -15.18 16.58 -12.23
N SER A 270 -15.80 15.70 -13.02
CA SER A 270 -16.59 14.61 -12.45
C SER A 270 -15.61 13.63 -11.82
N THR A 271 -15.55 13.62 -10.50
CA THR A 271 -14.78 12.64 -9.75
C THR A 271 -15.20 11.23 -10.21
N PRO A 272 -14.24 10.32 -10.48
CA PRO A 272 -14.56 8.97 -10.90
C PRO A 272 -15.49 8.31 -9.87
N ARG A 273 -16.60 7.72 -10.34
CA ARG A 273 -17.56 7.04 -9.48
C ARG A 273 -17.23 5.56 -9.45
N TYR A 274 -17.19 4.97 -8.25
CA TYR A 274 -16.99 3.54 -8.07
C TYR A 274 -18.28 2.90 -7.53
N ARG A 275 -18.48 1.64 -7.88
CA ARG A 275 -19.49 0.77 -7.28
C ARG A 275 -19.00 0.32 -5.90
N PRO A 276 -19.90 0.02 -4.96
CA PRO A 276 -19.51 -0.40 -3.61
C PRO A 276 -18.81 -1.75 -3.61
N ALA A 277 -18.02 -2.01 -2.57
CA ALA A 277 -17.13 -3.16 -2.45
C ALA A 277 -17.83 -4.51 -2.59
N PHE A 278 -19.06 -4.63 -2.08
CA PHE A 278 -19.87 -5.85 -2.17
C PHE A 278 -20.31 -6.20 -3.61
N GLU A 279 -20.07 -5.33 -4.59
CA GLU A 279 -20.29 -5.61 -6.01
C GLU A 279 -19.06 -6.16 -6.74
N LEU A 280 -17.93 -6.36 -6.04
CA LEU A 280 -16.75 -6.99 -6.65
C LEU A 280 -17.00 -8.49 -6.85
N LEU A 281 -17.08 -8.92 -8.11
CA LEU A 281 -17.40 -10.30 -8.48
C LEU A 281 -16.21 -11.25 -8.31
N GLU A 282 -15.00 -10.79 -8.63
CA GLU A 282 -13.78 -11.60 -8.55
C GLU A 282 -13.04 -11.31 -7.24
N GLY A 283 -13.22 -12.18 -6.24
CA GLY A 283 -12.56 -12.04 -4.93
C GLY A 283 -11.02 -11.99 -5.01
N GLY A 284 -10.42 -12.59 -6.04
CA GLY A 284 -8.97 -12.50 -6.29
C GLY A 284 -8.48 -11.07 -6.56
N LEU A 285 -9.38 -10.17 -6.99
CA LEU A 285 -9.10 -8.75 -7.21
C LEU A 285 -9.31 -7.91 -5.95
N GLU A 286 -9.61 -8.49 -4.79
CA GLU A 286 -9.85 -7.76 -3.55
C GLU A 286 -8.75 -6.74 -3.22
N ARG A 287 -7.50 -7.07 -3.54
CA ARG A 287 -6.34 -6.23 -3.28
C ARG A 287 -5.89 -5.44 -4.51
N ALA A 288 -6.68 -5.36 -5.58
CA ALA A 288 -6.32 -4.61 -6.79
C ALA A 288 -6.20 -3.09 -6.55
N GLY A 289 -6.88 -2.56 -5.53
CA GLY A 289 -6.69 -1.18 -5.04
C GLY A 289 -5.51 -1.01 -4.07
N ARG A 290 -4.70 -2.05 -3.82
CA ARG A 290 -3.48 -1.97 -3.02
C ARG A 290 -2.27 -1.76 -3.91
N GLY A 291 -1.56 -0.67 -3.72
CA GLY A 291 -0.45 -0.24 -4.56
C GLY A 291 -0.30 1.27 -4.50
N SER A 292 0.59 1.86 -5.29
CA SER A 292 0.64 3.32 -5.50
C SER A 292 -0.40 3.75 -6.55
N ALA A 293 -0.99 4.94 -6.37
CA ALA A 293 -2.12 5.44 -7.15
C ALA A 293 -1.88 5.35 -8.66
N ILE A 294 -2.75 4.65 -9.40
CA ILE A 294 -2.94 4.89 -10.83
C ILE A 294 -4.07 5.92 -10.93
N GLN A 295 -3.72 7.15 -11.26
CA GLN A 295 -4.71 8.13 -11.70
C GLN A 295 -5.11 7.74 -13.14
N ILE A 296 -6.32 7.21 -13.31
CA ILE A 296 -6.89 6.93 -14.62
C ILE A 296 -7.35 8.28 -15.19
N ASP A 297 -6.49 8.94 -15.97
CA ASP A 297 -6.93 10.01 -16.85
C ASP A 297 -7.68 9.39 -18.03
N VAL A 298 -9.01 9.49 -17.99
CA VAL A 298 -9.87 9.19 -19.14
C VAL A 298 -9.66 10.28 -20.17
N ILE A 299 -8.76 10.04 -21.13
CA ILE A 299 -8.71 10.83 -22.36
C ILE A 299 -9.89 10.37 -23.23
N LEU A 300 -10.85 11.27 -23.40
CA LEU A 300 -11.92 11.16 -24.40
C LEU A 300 -11.29 11.02 -25.80
N GLY A 301 -11.43 9.85 -26.42
CA GLY A 301 -11.01 9.67 -27.81
C GLY A 301 -11.06 8.23 -28.30
N THR A 302 -12.10 7.92 -29.08
CA THR A 302 -12.19 6.83 -30.07
C THR A 302 -12.17 5.38 -29.58
N GLN A 303 -13.38 4.84 -29.41
CA GLN A 303 -13.86 3.52 -29.84
C GLN A 303 -12.82 2.54 -30.43
N LEU A 304 -12.50 1.46 -29.72
CA LEU A 304 -12.64 0.07 -30.22
C LEU A 304 -12.47 -0.98 -29.09
N ASP A 305 -13.53 -1.75 -28.90
CA ASP A 305 -13.70 -3.11 -28.36
C ASP A 305 -12.77 -3.67 -27.26
N LEU A 306 -13.40 -3.80 -26.09
CA LEU A 306 -13.04 -4.68 -24.99
C LEU A 306 -13.26 -6.15 -25.39
N PHE A 307 -12.18 -6.95 -25.49
CA PHE A 307 -12.26 -8.41 -25.39
C PHE A 307 -11.38 -8.88 -24.24
N ILE A 308 -12.01 -9.21 -23.11
CA ILE A 308 -11.44 -10.10 -22.11
C ILE A 308 -11.67 -11.51 -22.62
N ASN A 309 -10.61 -12.21 -23.00
CA ASN A 309 -10.67 -13.65 -23.26
C ASN A 309 -9.70 -14.35 -22.31
N ILE A 310 -10.23 -14.82 -21.18
CA ILE A 310 -9.57 -15.84 -20.36
C ILE A 310 -9.97 -17.18 -20.95
N ARG A 311 -9.06 -17.80 -21.71
CA ARG A 311 -8.85 -19.26 -21.68
C ARG A 311 -7.64 -19.71 -22.52
N ASP A 312 -6.86 -20.51 -21.82
CA ASP A 312 -6.06 -21.64 -22.27
C ASP A 312 -4.63 -21.42 -22.80
N SER A 313 -3.83 -22.33 -22.25
CA SER A 313 -2.45 -22.75 -22.39
C SER A 313 -1.78 -22.50 -23.74
N SER A 314 -0.48 -22.20 -23.62
CA SER A 314 0.57 -22.46 -24.62
C SER A 314 0.42 -21.77 -25.98
N LEU A 315 1.10 -20.63 -26.17
CA LEU A 315 1.89 -20.33 -27.37
C LEU A 315 2.68 -19.02 -27.17
N LYS A 316 4.00 -19.13 -27.25
CA LYS A 316 4.94 -18.00 -27.40
C LYS A 316 4.68 -17.37 -28.78
N PHE A 317 4.52 -16.05 -28.89
CA PHE A 317 5.01 -15.31 -30.07
C PHE A 317 5.24 -13.82 -29.77
N VAL A 318 6.40 -13.37 -30.24
CA VAL A 318 6.96 -12.02 -30.27
C VAL A 318 6.11 -11.11 -31.18
N TYR A 319 5.87 -9.85 -30.79
CA TYR A 319 5.47 -8.79 -31.73
C TYR A 319 6.26 -7.49 -31.48
N PRO A 320 6.49 -6.68 -32.54
CA PRO A 320 7.58 -5.72 -32.65
C PRO A 320 7.16 -4.28 -32.33
N PHE A 321 8.15 -3.51 -31.89
CA PHE A 321 8.15 -2.05 -31.76
C PHE A 321 7.71 -1.34 -33.05
N LYS A 322 6.82 -0.35 -32.91
CA LYS A 322 6.68 0.74 -33.88
C LYS A 322 6.88 2.09 -33.18
N TYR A 323 7.80 2.86 -33.75
CA TYR A 323 8.18 4.23 -33.43
C TYR A 323 6.96 5.16 -33.28
N PHE A 324 6.96 5.96 -32.21
CA PHE A 324 6.04 7.07 -32.01
C PHE A 324 6.54 8.33 -32.74
N ASP A 325 5.59 9.03 -33.34
CA ASP A 325 5.76 10.26 -34.10
C ASP A 325 5.85 11.47 -33.16
N HIS A 326 6.74 12.40 -33.47
CA HIS A 326 7.07 13.57 -32.65
C HIS A 326 6.03 14.69 -32.83
N HIS A 327 5.55 15.31 -31.75
CA HIS A 327 5.54 16.78 -31.53
C HIS A 327 5.12 17.18 -30.08
N SER A 328 6.14 17.59 -29.31
CA SER A 328 6.17 18.70 -28.33
C SER A 328 5.27 18.72 -27.06
N MET A 329 5.63 17.93 -26.04
CA MET A 329 6.05 18.41 -24.70
C MET A 329 7.15 17.45 -24.18
N ALA A 330 8.21 17.97 -23.59
CA ALA A 330 9.49 17.27 -23.40
C ALA A 330 9.39 15.96 -22.61
N GLU A 331 9.89 14.86 -23.18
CA GLU A 331 10.02 13.59 -22.47
C GLU A 331 11.09 13.72 -21.35
N PRO A 332 10.82 13.23 -20.13
CA PRO A 332 11.72 13.38 -18.98
C PRO A 332 13.00 12.52 -19.08
N PHE A 333 13.05 11.54 -20.00
CA PHE A 333 14.21 10.68 -20.24
C PHE A 333 15.07 11.16 -21.42
N SER A 334 16.37 11.19 -21.21
CA SER A 334 17.37 11.62 -22.19
C SER A 334 18.66 10.80 -22.03
N VAL A 335 19.11 10.22 -23.14
CA VAL A 335 20.39 9.49 -23.25
C VAL A 335 21.56 10.45 -23.06
N GLY A 336 22.59 10.02 -22.32
CA GLY A 336 23.76 10.84 -21.99
C GLY A 336 23.56 11.80 -20.79
N SER A 337 22.36 11.86 -20.23
CA SER A 337 22.09 12.58 -18.97
C SER A 337 22.49 11.74 -17.74
N LEU A 338 22.74 12.40 -16.61
CA LEU A 338 23.02 11.74 -15.33
C LEU A 338 21.74 11.58 -14.51
N TYR A 339 21.55 10.39 -13.94
CA TYR A 339 20.41 10.06 -13.08
C TYR A 339 20.85 9.46 -11.76
N LEU A 340 20.11 9.75 -10.70
CA LEU A 340 20.01 8.89 -9.53
C LEU A 340 19.05 7.73 -9.87
N ALA A 341 19.52 6.51 -9.67
CA ALA A 341 18.80 5.28 -9.98
C ALA A 341 18.44 4.52 -8.71
N GLY A 342 17.15 4.26 -8.53
CA GLY A 342 16.63 3.45 -7.42
C GLY A 342 16.38 2.01 -7.87
N PHE A 343 16.84 1.07 -7.06
CA PHE A 343 16.73 -0.37 -7.30
C PHE A 343 16.00 -1.05 -6.14
N THR A 344 15.24 -2.08 -6.49
CA THR A 344 14.54 -2.95 -5.55
C THR A 344 15.33 -4.24 -5.40
N GLN A 345 16.37 -4.27 -4.55
CA GLN A 345 17.27 -5.43 -4.44
C GLN A 345 17.06 -6.18 -3.12
N ALA A 346 16.70 -7.47 -3.21
CA ALA A 346 16.60 -8.36 -2.04
C ALA A 346 15.75 -7.83 -0.87
N ARG A 347 14.69 -7.06 -1.18
CA ARG A 347 13.77 -6.40 -0.21
C ARG A 347 14.40 -5.22 0.56
N ALA A 348 15.50 -4.66 0.05
CA ALA A 348 16.10 -3.42 0.54
C ALA A 348 16.25 -2.40 -0.61
N PRO A 349 16.06 -1.10 -0.36
CA PRO A 349 16.36 -0.04 -1.33
C PRO A 349 17.86 -0.01 -1.65
N HIS A 350 18.21 0.01 -2.92
CA HIS A 350 19.59 0.20 -3.37
C HIS A 350 19.67 1.38 -4.33
N VAL A 351 20.70 2.22 -4.20
CA VAL A 351 20.86 3.45 -4.99
C VAL A 351 22.17 3.44 -5.77
N GLY A 352 22.16 3.99 -6.98
CA GLY A 352 23.36 4.22 -7.78
C GLY A 352 23.21 5.39 -8.73
N LEU A 353 24.29 5.74 -9.41
CA LEU A 353 24.33 6.80 -10.42
C LEU A 353 24.45 6.15 -11.79
N ILE A 354 23.57 6.52 -12.73
CA ILE A 354 23.56 5.93 -14.07
C ILE A 354 23.59 6.99 -15.15
N ILE A 355 24.38 6.73 -16.20
CA ILE A 355 24.35 7.48 -17.46
C ILE A 355 23.86 6.51 -18.55
N PRO A 356 22.62 6.69 -19.07
CA PRO A 356 22.12 5.89 -20.17
C PRO A 356 22.97 6.10 -21.42
N THR A 357 23.41 5.02 -22.04
CA THR A 357 24.12 5.02 -23.33
C THR A 357 23.15 4.77 -24.49
N SER A 358 21.97 4.22 -24.19
CA SER A 358 20.82 4.09 -25.08
C SER A 358 19.53 4.16 -24.26
N ALA A 359 18.37 3.96 -24.90
CA ALA A 359 17.11 3.80 -24.19
C ALA A 359 17.05 2.49 -23.39
N THR A 360 17.77 1.45 -23.79
CA THR A 360 17.66 0.11 -23.17
C THR A 360 18.72 -0.15 -22.12
N GLU A 361 19.84 0.56 -22.13
CA GLU A 361 20.94 0.32 -21.19
C GLU A 361 21.80 1.56 -20.90
N GLY A 362 22.54 1.51 -19.80
CA GLY A 362 23.45 2.55 -19.37
C GLY A 362 24.60 2.03 -18.52
N ILE A 363 25.51 2.92 -18.16
CA ILE A 363 26.61 2.60 -17.24
C ILE A 363 26.22 3.01 -15.83
N LEU A 364 26.09 2.02 -14.95
CA LEU A 364 25.80 2.19 -13.52
C LEU A 364 27.11 2.27 -12.73
N VAL A 365 27.21 3.29 -11.88
CA VAL A 365 28.27 3.53 -10.91
C VAL A 365 27.64 3.48 -9.51
N HIS A 366 28.03 2.48 -8.71
CA HIS A 366 27.46 2.24 -7.39
C HIS A 366 28.44 1.52 -6.48
N ILE A 367 28.13 1.45 -5.19
CA ILE A 367 28.75 0.49 -4.28
C ILE A 367 27.85 -0.73 -4.13
N ARG A 368 28.43 -1.91 -3.87
CA ARG A 368 27.68 -3.15 -3.59
C ARG A 368 28.34 -3.94 -2.47
N VAL A 369 27.55 -4.73 -1.76
CA VAL A 369 28.06 -5.82 -0.92
C VAL A 369 27.87 -7.13 -1.66
N ASP A 370 28.93 -7.91 -1.80
CA ASP A 370 28.85 -9.30 -2.26
C ASP A 370 29.25 -10.22 -1.11
N ARG A 371 28.27 -10.68 -0.34
CA ARG A 371 28.52 -11.47 0.87
C ARG A 371 29.17 -12.83 0.61
N ALA A 372 29.25 -13.27 -0.65
CA ALA A 372 29.99 -14.48 -1.00
C ALA A 372 31.50 -14.22 -1.18
N VAL A 373 31.92 -12.97 -1.40
CA VAL A 373 33.29 -12.63 -1.82
C VAL A 373 33.94 -11.54 -0.96
N SER A 374 33.17 -10.59 -0.41
CA SER A 374 33.65 -9.52 0.47
C SER A 374 32.62 -9.20 1.56
N PRO A 375 33.02 -9.09 2.84
CA PRO A 375 32.10 -8.73 3.91
C PRO A 375 31.73 -7.25 3.91
N THR A 376 32.41 -6.41 3.12
CA THR A 376 32.25 -4.95 3.11
C THR A 376 31.74 -4.42 1.77
N TRP A 377 31.26 -3.18 1.76
CA TRP A 377 30.92 -2.46 0.54
C TRP A 377 32.13 -2.32 -0.39
N THR A 378 31.89 -2.48 -1.69
CA THR A 378 32.91 -2.37 -2.73
C THR A 378 32.41 -1.50 -3.88
N PHE A 379 33.29 -0.66 -4.41
CA PHE A 379 33.01 0.14 -5.59
C PHE A 379 32.86 -0.74 -6.83
N GLN A 380 31.80 -0.53 -7.61
CA GLN A 380 31.56 -1.22 -8.87
C GLN A 380 31.07 -0.26 -9.96
N THR A 381 31.51 -0.54 -11.19
CA THR A 381 30.91 0.01 -12.40
C THR A 381 30.51 -1.14 -13.30
N ARG A 382 29.29 -1.11 -13.86
CA ARG A 382 28.82 -2.14 -14.79
C ARG A 382 27.81 -1.59 -15.78
N VAL A 383 27.61 -2.33 -16.87
CA VAL A 383 26.45 -2.12 -17.75
C VAL A 383 25.19 -2.54 -16.98
N GLN A 384 24.17 -1.71 -17.06
CA GLN A 384 22.89 -1.88 -16.41
C GLN A 384 21.79 -1.77 -17.47
N GLN A 385 20.93 -2.79 -17.54
CA GLN A 385 19.72 -2.73 -18.34
C GLN A 385 18.76 -1.71 -17.73
N ILE A 386 18.12 -0.91 -18.56
CA ILE A 386 17.18 0.14 -18.17
C ILE A 386 15.78 -0.30 -18.53
N ALA A 387 15.53 -0.55 -19.82
CA ALA A 387 14.31 -1.20 -20.25
C ALA A 387 14.33 -2.67 -19.81
N GLU A 388 13.19 -3.17 -19.40
CA GLU A 388 12.98 -4.57 -19.00
C GLU A 388 13.78 -5.05 -17.78
N ASP A 389 14.42 -4.14 -17.04
CA ASP A 389 15.10 -4.50 -15.80
C ASP A 389 14.08 -4.71 -14.68
N MET A 390 14.14 -5.88 -14.03
CA MET A 390 13.20 -6.26 -12.97
C MET A 390 13.39 -5.52 -11.66
N PHE A 391 14.49 -4.80 -11.49
CA PHE A 391 14.90 -4.24 -10.21
C PHE A 391 15.04 -2.73 -10.26
N LEU A 392 15.40 -2.15 -11.40
CA LEU A 392 15.46 -0.70 -11.59
C LEU A 392 14.05 -0.10 -11.61
N SER A 393 13.71 0.67 -10.58
CA SER A 393 12.39 1.24 -10.38
C SER A 393 12.30 2.71 -10.80
N SER A 394 13.37 3.48 -10.60
CA SER A 394 13.35 4.93 -10.74
C SER A 394 14.62 5.48 -11.37
N LEU A 395 14.46 6.57 -12.11
CA LEU A 395 15.51 7.39 -12.70
C LEU A 395 15.16 8.87 -12.47
N LEU A 396 15.76 9.49 -11.46
CA LEU A 396 15.63 10.93 -11.24
C LEU A 396 16.78 11.64 -11.96
N ARG A 397 16.45 12.40 -13.01
CA ARG A 397 17.44 13.15 -13.79
C ARG A 397 17.99 14.29 -12.97
N ILE A 398 19.31 14.36 -12.87
CA ILE A 398 20.02 15.38 -12.10
C ILE A 398 20.98 16.23 -12.94
N ALA A 399 21.31 15.81 -14.17
CA ALA A 399 22.02 16.68 -15.14
C ALA A 399 21.68 16.28 -16.57
N VAL A 400 21.46 17.26 -17.45
CA VAL A 400 20.98 17.01 -18.82
C VAL A 400 22.12 16.61 -19.78
N ALA A 401 23.33 17.16 -19.63
CA ALA A 401 24.54 16.74 -20.35
C ALA A 401 25.79 17.41 -19.75
N GLY A 402 26.98 16.82 -19.97
CA GLY A 402 28.27 17.44 -19.63
C GLY A 402 29.20 16.59 -18.75
N ILE A 403 28.64 15.58 -18.06
CA ILE A 403 29.42 14.64 -17.25
C ILE A 403 29.62 13.35 -18.05
N THR A 404 30.86 13.02 -18.39
CA THR A 404 31.18 11.73 -19.02
C THR A 404 31.21 10.60 -17.99
N VAL A 405 31.00 9.36 -18.44
CA VAL A 405 31.17 8.16 -17.59
C VAL A 405 32.56 8.11 -16.95
N GLY A 406 33.60 8.56 -17.68
CA GLY A 406 34.97 8.63 -17.17
C GLY A 406 35.12 9.62 -16.02
N GLN A 407 34.55 10.81 -16.13
CA GLN A 407 34.54 11.81 -15.05
C GLN A 407 33.75 11.31 -13.84
N LEU A 408 32.54 10.79 -14.05
CA LEU A 408 31.71 10.22 -12.97
C LEU A 408 32.47 9.13 -12.21
N LYS A 409 33.12 8.20 -12.92
CA LYS A 409 33.92 7.13 -12.32
C LYS A 409 35.11 7.68 -11.54
N SER A 410 35.86 8.63 -12.12
CA SER A 410 37.02 9.24 -11.48
C SER A 410 36.64 9.90 -10.16
N VAL A 411 35.56 10.67 -10.13
CA VAL A 411 35.06 11.30 -8.89
C VAL A 411 34.57 10.27 -7.90
N ALA A 412 33.74 9.31 -8.34
CA ALA A 412 33.16 8.31 -7.45
C ALA A 412 34.21 7.42 -6.75
N GLN A 413 35.33 7.12 -7.40
CA GLN A 413 36.44 6.35 -6.82
C GLN A 413 37.18 7.08 -5.70
N THR A 414 37.03 8.40 -5.60
CA THR A 414 37.67 9.20 -4.55
C THR A 414 36.80 9.39 -3.31
N VAL A 415 35.54 8.95 -3.36
CA VAL A 415 34.62 8.95 -2.22
C VAL A 415 34.83 7.67 -1.42
N HIS A 416 35.04 7.80 -0.11
CA HIS A 416 35.28 6.67 0.78
C HIS A 416 34.10 5.69 0.73
N VAL A 417 34.41 4.40 0.59
CA VAL A 417 33.42 3.33 0.64
C VAL A 417 33.36 2.81 2.08
N PRO A 418 32.17 2.73 2.71
CA PRO A 418 32.03 2.31 4.10
C PRO A 418 32.64 0.93 4.38
N GLU A 419 33.29 0.80 5.53
CA GLU A 419 33.91 -0.46 5.98
C GLU A 419 32.91 -1.43 6.66
N ASN A 420 31.65 -1.03 6.82
CA ASN A 420 30.56 -1.84 7.42
C ASN A 420 29.71 -2.58 6.37
N ASP A 421 28.70 -3.34 6.79
CA ASP A 421 27.76 -4.08 5.92
C ASP A 421 26.29 -3.64 6.11
N GLU A 422 26.09 -2.44 6.68
CA GLU A 422 24.78 -1.89 6.98
C GLU A 422 24.00 -1.57 5.69
N PHE A 423 22.71 -1.90 5.69
CA PHE A 423 21.83 -1.65 4.55
C PHE A 423 21.48 -0.16 4.46
N GLY A 424 21.53 0.40 3.25
CA GLY A 424 21.18 1.81 3.00
C GLY A 424 22.37 2.72 2.73
N GLU A 425 23.60 2.30 3.09
CA GLU A 425 24.85 3.06 2.91
C GLU A 425 25.14 3.49 1.45
N CYS A 426 24.55 2.80 0.49
CA CYS A 426 24.62 3.17 -0.93
C CYS A 426 24.05 4.57 -1.23
N PHE A 427 23.06 5.04 -0.47
CA PHE A 427 22.46 6.36 -0.71
C PHE A 427 23.30 7.51 -0.12
N PRO A 428 23.76 7.45 1.15
CA PRO A 428 24.76 8.40 1.66
C PRO A 428 26.03 8.46 0.81
N TRP A 429 26.52 7.30 0.33
CA TRP A 429 27.66 7.28 -0.60
C TRP A 429 27.34 8.01 -1.91
N ALA A 430 26.17 7.75 -2.52
CA ALA A 430 25.76 8.44 -3.74
C ALA A 430 25.63 9.96 -3.53
N GLN A 431 25.09 10.40 -2.38
CA GLN A 431 25.02 11.81 -2.00
C GLN A 431 26.42 12.44 -1.90
N ALA A 432 27.39 11.75 -1.31
CA ALA A 432 28.77 12.23 -1.22
C ALA A 432 29.43 12.35 -2.60
N VAL A 433 29.14 11.44 -3.54
CA VAL A 433 29.58 11.57 -4.95
C VAL A 433 28.96 12.80 -5.61
N LEU A 434 27.68 13.07 -5.40
CA LEU A 434 26.99 14.24 -5.94
C LEU A 434 27.53 15.56 -5.38
N GLN A 435 27.80 15.60 -4.09
CA GLN A 435 28.43 16.77 -3.46
C GLN A 435 29.82 17.03 -4.07
N LYS A 436 30.62 15.98 -4.29
CA LYS A 436 31.94 16.13 -4.90
C LYS A 436 31.90 16.55 -6.37
N LEU A 437 30.95 16.04 -7.14
CA LEU A 437 30.69 16.52 -8.50
C LEU A 437 30.31 18.01 -8.52
N HIS A 438 29.58 18.47 -7.50
CA HIS A 438 29.28 19.88 -7.33
C HIS A 438 30.51 20.72 -7.00
N ASP A 439 31.32 20.25 -6.06
CA ASP A 439 32.55 20.95 -5.64
C ASP A 439 33.58 21.06 -6.78
N GLU A 440 33.62 20.08 -7.68
CA GLU A 440 34.46 20.10 -8.90
C GLU A 440 33.84 20.91 -10.06
N GLY A 441 32.66 21.53 -9.85
CA GLY A 441 31.97 22.35 -10.85
C GLY A 441 31.34 21.56 -12.00
N LEU A 442 31.23 20.23 -11.85
CA LEU A 442 30.66 19.32 -12.85
C LEU A 442 29.14 19.19 -12.72
N LEU A 443 28.56 19.48 -11.54
CA LEU A 443 27.13 19.44 -11.25
C LEU A 443 26.68 20.72 -10.54
N GLN A 444 25.54 21.30 -10.93
CA GLN A 444 24.94 22.43 -10.21
C GLN A 444 23.88 21.92 -9.23
N LEU A 445 24.25 21.80 -7.96
CA LEU A 445 23.39 21.31 -6.89
C LEU A 445 22.89 22.48 -6.04
N LYS A 446 21.57 22.64 -5.91
CA LYS A 446 20.95 23.67 -5.07
C LYS A 446 20.86 23.25 -3.60
N SER A 447 20.56 21.99 -3.36
CA SER A 447 20.45 21.42 -2.01
C SER A 447 20.62 19.92 -2.04
N ILE A 448 21.65 19.39 -1.37
CA ILE A 448 21.86 17.94 -1.25
C ILE A 448 20.77 17.29 -0.39
N SER A 449 20.30 17.96 0.67
CA SER A 449 19.23 17.47 1.53
C SER A 449 17.87 17.49 0.81
N GLY A 450 17.57 18.56 0.07
CA GLY A 450 16.37 18.65 -0.74
C GLY A 450 16.33 17.60 -1.86
N LEU A 451 17.45 17.40 -2.57
CA LEU A 451 17.58 16.33 -3.56
C LEU A 451 17.38 14.95 -2.94
N ALA A 452 17.88 14.74 -1.72
CA ALA A 452 17.76 13.46 -1.04
C ALA A 452 16.31 13.14 -0.68
N THR A 453 15.58 14.09 -0.10
CA THR A 453 14.15 13.95 0.19
C THR A 453 13.34 13.74 -1.08
N GLU A 454 13.59 14.52 -2.13
CA GLU A 454 12.92 14.37 -3.42
C GLU A 454 13.18 13.00 -4.05
N PHE A 455 14.43 12.53 -4.02
CA PHE A 455 14.77 11.23 -4.57
C PHE A 455 14.17 10.09 -3.75
N ASP A 456 14.15 10.17 -2.42
CA ASP A 456 13.54 9.16 -1.56
C ASP A 456 12.03 9.06 -1.83
N GLU A 457 11.31 10.18 -1.79
CA GLU A 457 9.88 10.24 -2.11
C GLU A 457 9.59 9.70 -3.52
N PHE A 458 10.40 10.10 -4.51
CA PHE A 458 10.25 9.66 -5.90
C PHE A 458 10.56 8.16 -6.06
N ALA A 459 11.65 7.67 -5.50
CA ALA A 459 12.08 6.28 -5.62
C ALA A 459 11.11 5.34 -4.90
N THR A 460 10.64 5.71 -3.70
CA THR A 460 9.58 4.98 -2.98
C THR A 460 8.27 4.97 -3.76
N GLY A 461 7.90 6.08 -4.40
CA GLY A 461 6.74 6.14 -5.29
C GLY A 461 6.88 5.31 -6.57
N SER A 462 8.09 4.91 -6.93
CA SER A 462 8.42 4.28 -8.21
C SER A 462 8.58 2.76 -8.15
N GLU A 463 8.42 2.11 -6.99
CA GLU A 463 8.62 0.65 -6.84
C GLU A 463 7.83 -0.20 -7.85
N ALA A 464 6.62 0.25 -8.24
CA ALA A 464 5.78 -0.41 -9.24
C ALA A 464 6.36 -0.44 -10.67
N TYR A 465 7.50 0.22 -10.89
CA TYR A 465 8.19 0.28 -12.18
C TYR A 465 9.35 -0.73 -12.28
N ALA A 466 9.76 -1.39 -11.18
CA ALA A 466 10.75 -2.46 -11.20
C ALA A 466 10.15 -3.77 -11.79
N ARG A 467 9.95 -3.80 -13.11
CA ARG A 467 9.35 -4.93 -13.83
C ARG A 467 9.89 -5.02 -15.27
N ARG A 468 9.96 -6.25 -15.79
CA ARG A 468 10.40 -6.52 -17.18
C ARG A 468 9.57 -5.83 -18.26
N ASP A 469 8.32 -5.54 -17.98
CA ASP A 469 7.37 -5.00 -18.95
C ASP A 469 7.19 -3.48 -18.82
N ARG A 470 7.98 -2.82 -17.96
CA ARG A 470 7.83 -1.39 -17.65
C ARG A 470 9.18 -0.70 -17.69
N PHE A 471 9.23 0.46 -18.35
CA PHE A 471 10.37 1.36 -18.26
C PHE A 471 10.44 1.95 -16.85
N PRO A 472 11.61 2.20 -16.23
CA PRO A 472 11.71 2.83 -14.92
C PRO A 472 10.96 4.17 -14.88
N ASN A 473 10.43 4.55 -13.72
CA ASN A 473 9.81 5.87 -13.60
C ASN A 473 10.86 6.95 -13.79
N VAL A 474 10.56 7.99 -14.57
CA VAL A 474 11.53 9.06 -14.87
C VAL A 474 10.98 10.41 -14.45
N ALA A 475 11.76 11.14 -13.65
CA ALA A 475 11.47 12.51 -13.27
C ALA A 475 12.71 13.38 -13.42
N VAL A 476 12.54 14.68 -13.26
CA VAL A 476 13.63 15.66 -13.30
C VAL A 476 13.70 16.31 -11.93
N SER A 477 14.87 16.29 -11.31
CA SER A 477 15.06 16.93 -10.01
C SER A 477 14.91 18.44 -10.11
N GLN A 478 14.21 19.05 -9.17
CA GLN A 478 14.17 20.51 -9.04
C GLN A 478 15.40 21.09 -8.32
N PHE A 479 16.16 20.23 -7.64
CA PHE A 479 17.33 20.58 -6.83
C PHE A 479 18.65 20.51 -7.59
N CYS A 480 18.61 20.10 -8.86
CA CYS A 480 19.75 20.16 -9.78
C CYS A 480 19.36 20.95 -11.05
N ALA A 481 20.34 21.58 -11.70
CA ALA A 481 20.15 22.34 -12.93
C ALA A 481 21.02 21.83 -14.07
#